data_AF-A0A9N7MU29-F1
#
_entry.id   AF-A0A9N7MU29-F1
#
_cell.length_a   1.000
_cell.length_b   1.000
_cell.length_c   1.000
_cell.angle_alpha   90.00
_cell.angle_beta   90.00
_cell.angle_gamma   90.00
#
_symmetry.space_group_name_H-M   'P 1'
#
loop_
_entity.id
_entity.type
_entity.pdbx_description
1 polymer ?
#
loop_
_entity_poly.entity_id
_entity_poly.type
_entity_poly.pdbx_seq_one_letter_code
_entity_poly.pdbx_strand_id
1 'polypeptide(L)'
;MAELKTPLSVERHARSIYTTSSFYRVQDEICAACFTCHVLNVSESEGNMEFTIKDTNETGDATNIGKEHQFESSLGMAAPREVNIHPPTQSKNKGSGKRLRSGKEKAIEESQKKRRTCKSCGEIAGHNIRICPKKQQAYKPNAAEVKRTRS
;
A
#
# COMPACT_ATOMS: atom_id res chain seq x y z
N MET A 1 -35.77 11.15 3.49
CA MET A 1 -36.17 9.87 4.12
C MET A 1 -35.25 9.63 5.29
N ALA A 2 -35.74 9.07 6.41
CA ALA A 2 -34.91 8.82 7.59
C ALA A 2 -33.76 7.85 7.27
N GLU A 3 -32.57 8.17 7.77
CA GLU A 3 -31.34 7.39 7.62
C GLU A 3 -31.41 6.12 8.47
N LEU A 4 -30.85 5.01 7.97
CA LEU A 4 -30.75 3.75 8.69
C LEU A 4 -29.37 3.67 9.37
N LYS A 5 -29.34 3.24 10.64
CA LYS A 5 -28.12 3.08 11.43
C LYS A 5 -27.56 1.65 11.38
N THR A 6 -28.38 0.65 11.06
CA THR A 6 -28.00 -0.77 10.99
C THR A 6 -28.36 -1.37 9.63
N PRO A 7 -27.72 -2.50 9.22
CA PRO A 7 -28.12 -3.22 8.02
C PRO A 7 -29.35 -4.12 8.23
N LEU A 8 -29.97 -4.13 9.42
CA LEU A 8 -31.01 -5.10 9.77
C LEU A 8 -32.33 -4.85 9.02
N SER A 9 -32.99 -5.93 8.59
CA SER A 9 -34.28 -5.87 7.91
C SER A 9 -35.40 -5.29 8.79
N VAL A 10 -35.35 -5.54 10.10
CA VAL A 10 -36.32 -5.03 11.07
C VAL A 10 -36.32 -3.49 11.15
N GLU A 11 -35.16 -2.85 11.05
CA GLU A 11 -35.06 -1.39 11.06
C GLU A 11 -35.65 -0.79 9.78
N ARG A 12 -35.35 -1.40 8.63
CA ARG A 12 -35.93 -1.00 7.34
C ARG A 12 -37.46 -1.11 7.35
N HIS A 13 -37.99 -2.18 7.94
CA HIS A 13 -39.42 -2.39 8.10
C HIS A 13 -40.05 -1.35 9.04
N ALA A 14 -39.43 -1.11 10.21
CA ALA A 14 -39.86 -0.10 11.15
C ALA A 14 -39.97 1.29 10.52
N ARG A 15 -39.00 1.67 9.67
CA ARG A 15 -39.03 2.93 8.91
C ARG A 15 -40.24 3.06 7.99
N SER A 16 -40.75 1.94 7.47
CA SER A 16 -41.89 1.93 6.55
C SER A 16 -43.24 2.04 7.26
N ILE A 17 -43.32 1.62 8.52
CA ILE A 17 -44.59 1.54 9.27
C ILE A 17 -44.76 2.75 10.19
N TYR A 18 -43.67 3.22 10.80
CA TYR A 18 -43.73 4.28 11.79
C TYR A 18 -43.57 5.68 11.21
N THR A 19 -44.19 6.65 11.88
CA THR A 19 -43.91 8.07 11.66
C THR A 19 -42.48 8.39 12.06
N THR A 20 -41.93 9.48 11.54
CA THR A 20 -40.52 9.85 11.72
C THR A 20 -40.09 9.90 13.19
N SER A 21 -40.89 10.48 14.09
CA SER A 21 -40.57 10.57 15.51
C SER A 21 -40.57 9.22 16.22
N SER A 22 -41.53 8.35 15.90
CA SER A 22 -41.62 7.01 16.49
C SER A 22 -40.53 6.09 15.93
N PHE A 23 -40.16 6.26 14.66
CA PHE A 23 -39.06 5.53 14.05
C PHE A 23 -37.74 5.77 14.79
N TYR A 24 -37.41 7.02 15.15
CA TYR A 24 -36.16 7.29 15.88
C TYR A 24 -36.11 6.60 17.25
N ARG A 25 -37.23 6.56 17.98
CA ARG A 25 -37.30 5.82 19.24
C ARG A 25 -37.05 4.32 19.04
N VAL A 26 -37.71 3.73 18.05
CA VAL A 26 -37.52 2.32 17.70
C VAL A 26 -36.08 2.05 17.21
N GLN A 27 -35.52 2.96 16.43
CA GLN A 27 -34.16 2.86 15.90
C GLN A 27 -33.12 2.90 17.04
N ASP A 28 -33.34 3.73 18.06
CA ASP A 28 -32.45 3.80 19.22
C ASP A 28 -32.48 2.48 20.03
N GLU A 29 -33.66 1.88 20.23
CA GLU A 29 -33.79 0.57 20.88
C GLU A 29 -33.16 -0.56 20.05
N ILE A 30 -33.36 -0.57 18.72
CA ILE A 30 -32.70 -1.54 17.82
C ILE A 30 -31.17 -1.42 17.93
N CYS A 31 -30.65 -0.19 17.93
CA CYS A 31 -29.21 0.03 18.07
C CYS A 31 -28.72 -0.42 19.45
N ALA A 32 -29.42 -0.08 20.53
CA ALA A 32 -29.05 -0.49 21.88
C ALA A 32 -28.99 -2.02 21.98
N ALA A 33 -30.02 -2.73 21.51
CA ALA A 33 -30.08 -4.19 21.53
C ALA A 33 -28.90 -4.84 20.79
N CYS A 34 -28.40 -4.25 19.69
CA CYS A 34 -27.22 -4.76 18.99
C CYS A 34 -25.94 -4.78 19.83
N PHE A 35 -25.87 -3.95 20.87
CA PHE A 35 -24.69 -3.84 21.74
C PHE A 35 -24.91 -4.38 23.15
N THR A 36 -26.17 -4.47 23.61
CA THR A 36 -26.47 -4.86 25.00
C THR A 36 -27.03 -6.27 25.14
N CYS A 37 -27.71 -6.80 24.13
CA CYS A 37 -28.28 -8.15 24.14
C CYS A 37 -27.27 -9.19 23.64
N HIS A 38 -27.03 -10.23 24.43
CA HIS A 38 -26.06 -11.28 24.13
C HIS A 38 -26.71 -12.67 24.23
N VAL A 39 -26.51 -13.52 23.23
CA VAL A 39 -26.91 -14.93 23.28
C VAL A 39 -25.90 -15.69 24.14
N LEU A 40 -26.36 -16.20 25.28
CA LEU A 40 -25.53 -16.98 26.22
C LEU A 40 -25.46 -18.46 25.85
N ASN A 41 -26.57 -19.01 25.36
CA ASN A 41 -26.66 -20.42 25.01
C ASN A 41 -27.67 -20.63 23.88
N VAL A 42 -27.38 -21.62 23.03
CA VAL A 42 -28.26 -22.14 21.99
C VAL A 42 -28.34 -23.64 22.17
N SER A 43 -29.52 -24.15 22.49
CA SER A 43 -29.79 -25.58 22.62
C SER A 43 -30.89 -26.01 21.65
N GLU A 44 -30.77 -27.24 21.15
CA GLU A 44 -31.78 -27.88 20.33
C GLU A 44 -32.36 -29.06 21.10
N SER A 45 -33.67 -29.03 21.36
CA SER A 45 -34.39 -30.08 22.09
C SER A 45 -35.70 -30.39 21.40
N GLU A 46 -35.93 -31.67 21.05
CA GLU A 46 -37.19 -32.15 20.46
C GLU A 46 -37.66 -31.34 19.23
N GLY A 47 -36.71 -30.83 18.43
CA GLY A 47 -37.00 -30.02 17.23
C GLY A 47 -37.27 -28.53 17.52
N ASN A 48 -37.18 -28.09 18.77
CA ASN A 48 -37.25 -26.68 19.16
C ASN A 48 -35.85 -26.12 19.41
N MET A 49 -35.60 -24.90 18.93
CA MET A 49 -34.41 -24.12 19.26
C MET A 49 -34.70 -23.23 20.48
N GLU A 50 -33.95 -23.44 21.55
CA GLU A 50 -34.01 -22.61 22.76
C GLU A 50 -32.81 -21.66 22.78
N PHE A 51 -33.10 -20.37 22.96
CA PHE A 51 -32.10 -19.30 23.04
C PHE A 51 -32.17 -18.65 24.41
N THR A 52 -31.04 -18.64 25.13
CA THR A 52 -30.91 -17.84 26.36
C THR A 52 -30.27 -16.51 26.00
N ILE A 53 -31.01 -15.41 26.11
CA ILE A 53 -30.52 -14.05 25.82
C ILE A 53 -30.40 -13.28 27.12
N LYS A 54 -29.26 -12.62 27.35
CA LYS A 54 -29.04 -11.71 28.48
C LYS A 54 -28.88 -10.28 27.96
N ASP A 55 -29.64 -9.37 28.55
CA ASP A 55 -29.47 -7.93 28.32
C ASP A 55 -28.58 -7.34 29.42
N THR A 56 -27.61 -6.52 29.01
CA THR A 56 -26.59 -5.96 29.92
C THR A 56 -26.93 -4.55 30.41
N ASN A 57 -28.08 -4.01 30.00
CA ASN A 57 -28.60 -2.70 30.42
C ASN A 57 -29.40 -2.73 31.75
N GLU A 58 -29.97 -3.87 32.17
CA GLU A 58 -30.95 -3.90 33.29
C GLU A 58 -30.36 -4.22 34.68
N THR A 59 -29.07 -4.52 34.81
CA THR A 59 -28.50 -4.85 36.13
C THR A 59 -27.23 -4.06 36.39
N GLY A 60 -27.27 -3.24 37.44
CA GLY A 60 -26.09 -2.71 38.13
C GLY A 60 -25.19 -3.79 38.77
N ASP A 61 -25.38 -5.06 38.41
CA ASP A 61 -24.44 -6.13 38.66
C ASP A 61 -23.51 -6.25 37.46
N ALA A 62 -22.42 -5.49 37.55
CA ALA A 62 -21.19 -5.80 36.86
C ALA A 62 -20.67 -7.17 37.34
N THR A 63 -21.32 -8.27 36.94
CA THR A 63 -20.56 -9.50 36.75
C THR A 63 -19.54 -9.15 35.69
N ASN A 64 -18.30 -8.97 36.11
CA ASN A 64 -17.15 -8.74 35.25
C ASN A 64 -16.97 -9.99 34.39
N ILE A 65 -17.85 -10.17 33.39
CA ILE A 65 -17.60 -11.02 32.26
C ILE A 65 -16.39 -10.35 31.64
N GLY A 66 -15.22 -10.92 31.93
CA GLY A 66 -13.93 -10.31 31.59
C GLY A 66 -13.97 -9.84 30.14
N LYS A 67 -13.32 -8.71 29.85
CA LYS A 67 -13.35 -8.09 28.51
C LYS A 67 -13.08 -9.11 27.40
N GLU A 68 -12.25 -10.11 27.67
CA GLU A 68 -11.96 -11.26 26.81
C GLU A 68 -13.22 -12.01 26.37
N HIS A 69 -14.05 -12.48 27.31
CA HIS A 69 -15.29 -13.19 26.99
C HIS A 69 -16.30 -12.32 26.24
N GLN A 70 -16.28 -11.00 26.44
CA GLN A 70 -17.09 -10.08 25.64
C GLN A 70 -16.64 -10.02 24.17
N PHE A 71 -15.32 -9.99 23.93
CA PHE A 71 -14.77 -10.03 22.58
C PHE A 71 -15.02 -11.38 21.89
N GLU A 72 -14.82 -12.48 22.60
CA GLU A 72 -15.01 -13.83 22.05
C GLU A 72 -16.46 -14.07 21.62
N SER A 73 -17.42 -13.68 22.46
CA SER A 73 -18.85 -13.75 22.16
C SER A 73 -19.22 -12.88 20.96
N SER A 74 -18.69 -11.65 20.88
CA SER A 74 -18.97 -10.71 19.79
C SER A 74 -18.41 -11.15 18.44
N LEU A 75 -17.22 -11.76 18.45
CA LEU A 75 -16.52 -12.16 17.23
C LEU A 75 -16.77 -13.63 16.86
N GLY A 76 -17.38 -14.42 17.75
CA GLY A 76 -17.52 -15.87 17.59
C GLY A 76 -16.17 -16.60 17.54
N MET A 77 -15.12 -15.97 18.07
CA MET A 77 -13.74 -16.44 17.99
C MET A 77 -13.12 -16.44 19.37
N ALA A 78 -12.66 -17.60 19.84
CA ALA A 78 -11.88 -17.69 21.07
C ALA A 78 -10.56 -16.93 20.91
N ALA A 79 -10.14 -16.24 21.96
CA ALA A 79 -8.86 -15.55 22.02
C ALA A 79 -7.72 -16.59 21.89
N PRO A 80 -6.75 -16.37 21.00
CA PRO A 80 -5.62 -17.28 20.87
C PRO A 80 -4.77 -17.28 22.15
N ARG A 81 -4.27 -18.45 22.55
CA ARG A 81 -3.42 -18.62 23.75
C ARG A 81 -2.11 -17.83 23.67
N GLU A 82 -1.64 -17.54 22.46
CA GLU A 82 -0.39 -16.83 22.20
C GLU A 82 -0.59 -15.84 21.05
N VAL A 83 -0.17 -14.58 21.24
CA VAL A 83 -0.24 -13.51 20.24
C VAL A 83 1.17 -13.09 19.87
N ASN A 84 1.60 -13.43 18.66
CA ASN A 84 2.89 -13.00 18.10
C ASN A 84 2.69 -11.69 17.32
N ILE A 85 2.94 -10.54 17.97
CA ILE A 85 2.84 -9.22 17.34
C ILE A 85 4.17 -8.90 16.66
N HIS A 86 4.19 -8.94 15.32
CA HIS A 86 5.30 -8.40 14.56
C HIS A 86 5.17 -6.87 14.46
N PRO A 87 6.28 -6.12 14.57
CA PRO A 87 6.25 -4.70 14.26
C PRO A 87 5.77 -4.51 12.81
N PRO A 88 4.95 -3.47 12.53
CA PRO A 88 4.50 -3.21 11.18
C PRO A 88 5.71 -3.03 10.27
N THR A 89 5.63 -3.58 9.06
CA THR A 89 6.68 -3.38 8.07
C THR A 89 6.90 -1.87 7.91
N GLN A 90 8.15 -1.41 8.08
CA GLN A 90 8.47 0.01 7.93
C GLN A 90 7.94 0.50 6.58
N SER A 91 6.98 1.43 6.64
CA SER A 91 6.45 2.05 5.44
C SER A 91 7.54 2.94 4.83
N LYS A 92 7.72 2.83 3.51
CA LYS A 92 8.56 3.78 2.78
C LYS A 92 7.81 5.11 2.71
N ASN A 93 8.31 6.11 3.42
CA ASN A 93 7.77 7.46 3.36
C ASN A 93 7.96 8.07 1.96
N LYS A 94 7.13 9.07 1.63
CA LYS A 94 7.25 9.84 0.40
C LYS A 94 8.64 10.48 0.34
N GLY A 95 9.49 10.00 -0.56
CA GLY A 95 10.89 10.45 -0.70
C GLY A 95 11.96 9.38 -0.47
N SER A 96 11.60 8.14 -0.08
CA SER A 96 12.57 7.05 0.09
C SER A 96 13.12 6.49 -1.25
N GLY A 97 12.57 6.92 -2.39
CA GLY A 97 13.02 6.52 -3.72
C GLY A 97 14.20 7.36 -4.20
N LYS A 98 15.07 6.78 -5.05
CA LYS A 98 16.09 7.57 -5.76
C LYS A 98 15.41 8.73 -6.50
N ARG A 99 15.96 9.94 -6.36
CA ARG A 99 15.44 11.16 -7.00
C ARG A 99 15.27 10.93 -8.51
N LEU A 100 14.06 11.13 -9.02
CA LEU A 100 13.81 11.16 -10.47
C LEU A 100 14.49 12.39 -11.07
N ARG A 101 15.37 12.19 -12.06
CA ARG A 101 16.02 13.31 -12.77
C ARG A 101 15.03 14.02 -13.69
N SER A 102 15.03 15.35 -13.67
CA SER A 102 14.24 16.17 -14.60
C SER A 102 14.76 16.05 -16.04
N GLY A 103 13.90 16.32 -17.03
CA GLY A 103 14.31 16.44 -18.43
C GLY A 103 15.42 17.48 -18.63
N LYS A 104 15.40 18.58 -17.86
CA LYS A 104 16.47 19.58 -17.86
C LYS A 104 17.80 19.01 -17.38
N GLU A 105 17.79 18.20 -16.32
CA GLU A 105 19.02 17.60 -15.78
C GLU A 105 19.63 16.59 -16.76
N LYS A 106 18.80 15.78 -17.41
CA LYS A 106 19.25 14.84 -18.46
C LYS A 106 19.84 15.59 -19.66
N ALA A 107 19.16 16.63 -20.14
CA ALA A 107 19.63 17.44 -21.25
C ALA A 107 20.96 18.14 -20.94
N ILE A 108 21.14 18.65 -19.71
CA ILE A 108 22.40 19.27 -19.29
C ILE A 108 23.55 18.25 -19.33
N GLU A 109 23.37 17.06 -18.75
CA GLU A 109 24.38 15.99 -18.75
C GLU A 109 24.75 15.55 -20.16
N GLU A 110 23.78 15.41 -21.06
CA GLU A 110 24.00 15.03 -22.46
C GLU A 110 24.62 16.16 -23.29
N SER A 111 24.30 17.41 -22.98
CA SER A 111 24.86 18.60 -23.66
C SER A 111 26.33 18.87 -23.33
N GLN A 112 26.89 18.18 -22.33
CA GLN A 112 28.32 18.29 -22.01
C GLN A 112 29.13 17.82 -23.22
N LYS A 113 29.68 18.81 -23.96
CA LYS A 113 30.39 18.59 -25.21
C LYS A 113 31.50 17.57 -24.99
N LYS A 114 31.33 16.37 -25.54
CA LYS A 114 32.37 15.34 -25.55
C LYS A 114 33.58 15.90 -26.29
N ARG A 115 34.76 15.81 -25.68
CA ARG A 115 36.01 16.26 -26.31
C ARG A 115 36.24 15.41 -27.57
N ARG A 116 36.64 16.06 -28.66
CA ARG A 116 36.88 15.40 -29.95
C ARG A 116 38.00 14.35 -29.82
N THR A 117 37.72 13.12 -30.23
CA THR A 117 38.70 12.03 -30.31
C THR A 117 39.33 11.96 -31.70
N CYS A 118 40.56 11.43 -31.76
CA CYS A 118 41.20 11.12 -33.03
C CYS A 118 40.55 9.87 -33.66
N LYS A 119 40.07 9.95 -34.90
CA LYS A 119 39.49 8.82 -35.63
C LYS A 119 40.47 7.66 -35.90
N SER A 120 41.78 7.89 -35.79
CA SER A 120 42.80 6.85 -36.03
C SER A 120 43.14 6.03 -34.80
N CYS A 121 43.21 6.66 -33.62
CA CYS A 121 43.67 6.01 -32.39
C CYS A 121 42.65 6.06 -31.24
N GLY A 122 41.53 6.76 -31.41
CA GLY A 122 40.47 6.89 -30.40
C GLY A 122 40.79 7.86 -29.26
N GLU A 123 42.00 8.39 -29.17
CA GLU A 123 42.43 9.21 -28.02
C GLU A 123 41.94 10.66 -28.09
N ILE A 124 41.66 11.24 -26.91
CA ILE A 124 41.38 12.66 -26.73
C ILE A 124 42.72 13.40 -26.63
N ALA A 125 43.48 13.43 -27.72
CA ALA A 125 44.89 13.81 -27.69
C ALA A 125 45.21 15.05 -28.54
N GLY A 126 44.27 15.99 -28.70
CA GLY A 126 44.49 17.28 -29.36
C GLY A 126 44.85 17.24 -30.85
N HIS A 127 44.89 16.05 -31.45
CA HIS A 127 45.29 15.82 -32.83
C HIS A 127 44.13 15.23 -33.65
N ASN A 128 44.22 15.35 -34.97
CA ASN A 128 43.26 14.77 -35.91
C ASN A 128 43.85 13.53 -36.61
N ILE A 129 43.05 12.84 -37.42
CA ILE A 129 43.45 11.62 -38.15
C ILE A 129 44.66 11.81 -39.08
N ARG A 130 44.90 13.05 -39.56
CA ARG A 130 46.00 13.36 -40.49
C ARG A 130 47.34 13.54 -39.77
N ILE A 131 47.31 13.96 -38.51
CA ILE A 131 48.49 14.28 -37.69
C ILE A 131 48.58 13.28 -36.50
N CYS A 132 48.00 12.09 -36.65
CA CYS A 132 48.02 11.10 -35.60
C CYS A 132 49.42 10.48 -35.49
N PRO A 133 50.12 10.62 -34.34
CA PRO A 133 51.48 10.09 -34.19
C PRO A 133 51.54 8.57 -34.30
N LYS A 134 50.51 7.86 -33.80
CA LYS A 134 50.38 6.40 -33.95
C LYS A 134 50.24 5.96 -35.41
N LYS A 135 49.56 6.76 -36.24
CA LYS A 135 49.45 6.50 -37.69
C LYS A 135 50.76 6.77 -38.42
N GLN A 136 51.51 7.80 -38.00
CA GLN A 136 52.80 8.14 -38.57
C GLN A 136 53.89 7.11 -38.21
N GLN A 137 53.88 6.59 -36.98
CA GLN A 137 54.79 5.51 -36.56
C GLN A 137 54.49 4.15 -37.23
N ALA A 138 53.24 3.92 -37.66
CA ALA A 138 52.86 2.75 -38.44
C ALA A 138 53.25 2.84 -39.93
N TYR A 139 53.58 4.02 -40.44
CA TYR A 139 54.09 4.20 -41.79
C TYR A 139 55.61 4.01 -41.79
N LYS A 140 56.06 2.79 -42.09
CA LYS A 140 57.45 2.51 -42.48
C LYS A 140 57.52 2.51 -44.02
N PRO A 141 57.88 3.61 -44.69
CA PRO A 141 58.12 3.54 -46.13
C PRO A 141 59.30 2.58 -46.36
N ASN A 142 59.11 1.62 -47.27
CA ASN A 142 60.23 0.84 -47.79
C ASN A 142 61.18 1.82 -48.52
N ALA A 143 62.49 1.71 -48.28
CA ALA A 143 63.53 2.58 -48.83
C ALA A 143 63.62 2.55 -50.39
N ALA A 144 62.76 1.81 -51.08
CA ALA A 144 62.72 1.67 -52.52
C ALA A 144 61.82 2.67 -53.28
N GLU A 145 61.00 3.49 -52.61
CA GLU A 145 59.99 4.36 -53.30
C GLU A 145 60.23 5.88 -53.17
N VAL A 146 61.47 6.33 -52.95
CA VAL A 146 61.79 7.77 -53.03
C VAL A 146 62.25 8.15 -54.43
N LYS A 147 61.37 8.05 -55.44
CA LYS A 147 61.54 8.76 -56.73
C LYS A 147 60.19 9.17 -57.31
N ARG A 148 60.04 10.50 -57.53
CA ARG A 148 58.92 11.26 -58.15
C ARG A 148 57.85 11.64 -57.12
N THR A 149 57.56 12.90 -56.83
CA THR A 149 57.33 14.03 -57.76
C THR A 149 57.67 15.38 -57.10
N ARG A 150 58.33 16.24 -57.88
CA ARG A 150 58.46 17.69 -57.67
C ARG A 150 57.89 18.33 -58.93
N SER A 151 56.87 19.15 -58.80
CA SER A 151 56.39 20.10 -59.80
C SER A 151 56.05 21.38 -59.08
#